data_AF-A0A538GLN9-F1
#
_entry.id   AF-A0A538GLN9-F1
#
_cell.length_a   1.000
_cell.length_b   1.000
_cell.length_c   1.000
_cell.angle_alpha   90.00
_cell.angle_beta   90.00
_cell.angle_gamma   90.00
#
_symmetry.space_group_name_H-M   'P 1'
#
loop_
_entity.id
_entity.type
_entity.pdbx_description
1 polymer ?
#
loop_
_entity_poly.entity_id
_entity_poly.type
_entity_poly.pdbx_seq_one_letter_code
_entity_poly.pdbx_strand_id
1 'polypeptide(L)'
;MRRLAPLLAATFVLAGCGAGETVSPTAETVIGTLPTTTQATLAKGDAQAGAGLFQTKGCGGCHTFKPAATHGTTGPDLDKLSDYAQKANMGDLQQFTAQSIKDPGAYIEHGYSNVMPNFGLNDTQIADLVAYLTK
;
A
#
# COMPACT_ATOMS: atom_id res chain seq x y z
N MET A 1 -59.50 -27.00 44.83
CA MET A 1 -59.08 -27.92 45.92
C MET A 1 -57.90 -28.76 45.44
N ARG A 2 -56.86 -28.93 46.28
CA ARG A 2 -55.83 -30.01 46.26
C ARG A 2 -54.82 -29.98 45.08
N ARG A 3 -53.48 -29.98 45.21
CA ARG A 3 -52.46 -30.05 46.30
C ARG A 3 -51.13 -29.53 45.71
N LEU A 4 -50.37 -28.76 46.49
CA LEU A 4 -49.02 -29.05 47.01
C LEU A 4 -48.00 -29.68 46.03
N ALA A 5 -46.88 -28.96 45.88
CA ALA A 5 -45.56 -29.41 45.43
C ALA A 5 -45.03 -30.63 46.23
N PRO A 6 -43.97 -31.30 45.77
CA PRO A 6 -42.64 -30.92 46.29
C PRO A 6 -41.44 -31.10 45.32
N LEU A 7 -40.34 -30.49 45.77
CA LEU A 7 -38.95 -30.64 45.38
C LEU A 7 -38.50 -32.07 45.04
N LEU A 8 -37.60 -32.20 44.06
CA LEU A 8 -36.47 -33.13 44.12
C LEU A 8 -35.35 -32.66 43.18
N ALA A 9 -34.28 -32.18 43.79
CA ALA A 9 -32.99 -31.99 43.17
C ALA A 9 -32.27 -33.35 43.08
N ALA A 10 -31.72 -33.70 41.92
CA ALA A 10 -30.57 -34.59 41.79
C ALA A 10 -30.02 -34.59 40.35
N THR A 11 -28.78 -34.10 40.23
CA THR A 11 -27.67 -34.66 39.43
C THR A 11 -27.90 -35.02 37.96
N PHE A 12 -27.08 -34.47 37.06
CA PHE A 12 -26.07 -35.28 36.36
C PHE A 12 -25.13 -34.37 35.56
N VAL A 13 -23.84 -34.49 35.85
CA VAL A 13 -22.73 -34.01 35.02
C VAL A 13 -22.78 -34.77 33.70
N LEU A 14 -22.71 -34.08 32.56
CA LEU A 14 -22.18 -34.67 31.33
C LEU A 14 -21.58 -33.57 30.45
N ALA A 15 -20.25 -33.60 30.33
CA ALA A 15 -19.55 -32.96 29.24
C ALA A 15 -20.02 -33.60 27.92
N GLY A 16 -20.39 -32.78 26.94
CA GLY A 16 -20.76 -33.22 25.61
C GLY A 16 -20.72 -32.06 24.63
N CYS A 17 -19.97 -32.24 23.54
CA CYS A 17 -19.78 -31.28 22.46
C CYS A 17 -21.08 -30.59 22.04
N GLY A 18 -21.09 -29.27 22.11
CA GLY A 18 -22.14 -28.45 21.50
C GLY A 18 -22.12 -28.66 19.99
N ALA A 19 -23.14 -29.35 19.47
CA ALA A 19 -23.49 -29.32 18.07
C ALA A 19 -23.80 -27.86 17.72
N GLY A 20 -22.99 -27.30 16.82
CA GLY A 20 -23.30 -26.02 16.19
C GLY A 20 -24.58 -26.18 15.41
N GLU A 21 -25.66 -25.55 15.88
CA GLU A 21 -26.79 -25.20 15.03
C GLU A 21 -26.24 -24.30 13.92
N THR A 22 -26.13 -24.87 12.73
CA THR A 22 -25.90 -24.13 11.50
C THR A 22 -27.14 -23.28 11.26
N VAL A 23 -27.12 -22.06 11.79
CA VAL A 23 -28.02 -21.02 11.34
C VAL A 23 -27.60 -20.68 9.93
N SER A 24 -28.36 -21.19 8.96
CA SER A 24 -28.23 -20.83 7.56
C SER A 24 -28.51 -19.33 7.45
N PRO A 25 -27.54 -18.48 7.08
CA PRO A 25 -27.86 -17.09 6.81
C PRO A 25 -28.77 -17.07 5.59
N THR A 26 -30.05 -16.73 5.80
CA THR A 26 -30.88 -16.16 4.74
C THR A 26 -30.07 -15.04 4.12
N ALA A 27 -29.78 -15.17 2.83
CA ALA A 27 -29.06 -14.17 2.06
C ALA A 27 -29.88 -12.88 2.03
N GLU A 28 -29.74 -12.05 3.05
CA GLU A 28 -29.83 -10.62 2.86
C GLU A 28 -28.64 -10.27 1.98
N THR A 29 -28.92 -9.76 0.79
CA THR A 29 -27.92 -9.19 -0.09
C THR A 29 -27.27 -8.04 0.66
N VAL A 30 -26.22 -8.34 1.42
CA VAL A 30 -25.25 -7.35 1.86
C VAL A 30 -24.62 -6.89 0.56
N ILE A 31 -25.16 -5.80 0.01
CA ILE A 31 -24.45 -4.93 -0.92
C ILE A 31 -23.37 -4.27 -0.07
N GLY A 32 -22.41 -5.08 0.36
CA GLY A 32 -21.15 -4.60 0.88
C GLY A 32 -20.50 -3.95 -0.31
N THR A 33 -20.46 -2.63 -0.33
CA THR A 33 -19.43 -1.93 -1.07
C THR A 33 -18.14 -2.56 -0.61
N LEU A 34 -17.58 -3.46 -1.43
CA LEU A 34 -16.16 -3.82 -1.35
C LEU A 34 -15.46 -2.48 -1.15
N PRO A 35 -14.64 -2.27 -0.11
CA PRO A 35 -13.79 -1.12 -0.12
C PRO A 35 -12.97 -1.27 -1.40
N THR A 36 -13.35 -0.52 -2.43
CA THR A 36 -12.44 -0.09 -3.47
C THR A 36 -11.25 0.36 -2.66
N THR A 37 -10.14 -0.39 -2.74
CA THR A 37 -8.87 -0.04 -2.14
C THR A 37 -8.79 1.46 -2.22
N THR A 38 -8.87 2.16 -1.08
CA THR A 38 -8.83 3.61 -1.07
C THR A 38 -7.45 3.91 -1.62
N GLN A 39 -7.37 4.07 -2.94
CA GLN A 39 -6.18 4.48 -3.64
C GLN A 39 -5.89 5.82 -2.98
N ALA A 40 -4.87 5.83 -2.12
CA ALA A 40 -4.47 7.03 -1.44
C ALA A 40 -4.20 8.05 -2.54
N THR A 41 -5.09 9.02 -2.66
CA THR A 41 -4.94 10.11 -3.60
C THR A 41 -3.69 10.84 -3.13
N LEU A 42 -2.63 10.74 -3.91
CA LEU A 42 -1.39 11.44 -3.60
C LEU A 42 -1.72 12.94 -3.51
N ALA A 43 -1.22 13.58 -2.46
CA ALA A 43 -1.36 15.02 -2.32
C ALA A 43 -0.75 15.70 -3.56
N LYS A 44 -1.31 16.83 -3.97
CA LYS A 44 -0.74 17.63 -5.06
C LYS A 44 0.61 18.19 -4.61
N GLY A 45 1.71 17.72 -5.21
CA GLY A 45 3.06 18.22 -4.94
C GLY A 45 3.41 19.54 -5.63
N ASP A 46 4.49 20.14 -5.15
CA ASP A 46 5.24 21.21 -5.79
C ASP A 46 6.52 20.64 -6.41
N ALA A 47 6.54 20.59 -7.73
CA ALA A 47 7.67 20.06 -8.47
C ALA A 47 8.93 20.93 -8.47
N GLN A 48 8.85 22.22 -8.14
CA GLN A 48 10.04 23.04 -7.90
C GLN A 48 10.70 22.64 -6.58
N ALA A 49 9.90 22.41 -5.54
CA ALA A 49 10.38 21.82 -4.29
C ALA A 49 10.93 20.40 -4.53
N GLY A 50 10.26 19.61 -5.36
CA GLY A 50 10.71 18.30 -5.81
C GLY A 50 12.06 18.32 -6.51
N ALA A 51 12.30 19.30 -7.39
CA ALA A 51 13.61 19.47 -8.02
C ALA A 51 14.72 19.75 -7.00
N GLY A 52 14.44 20.57 -5.99
CA GLY A 52 15.37 20.83 -4.88
C GLY A 52 15.64 19.57 -4.04
N LEU A 53 14.61 18.78 -3.76
CA LEU A 53 14.75 17.49 -3.06
C LEU A 53 15.57 16.50 -3.89
N PHE A 54 15.32 16.39 -5.19
CA PHE A 54 16.05 15.50 -6.09
C PHE A 54 17.56 15.75 -6.04
N GLN A 55 17.96 17.04 -6.05
CA GLN A 55 19.36 17.44 -5.95
C GLN A 55 19.94 17.18 -4.55
N THR A 56 19.26 17.66 -3.50
CA THR A 56 19.76 17.59 -2.11
C THR A 56 19.78 16.18 -1.53
N LYS A 57 18.92 15.28 -2.02
CA LYS A 57 18.89 13.86 -1.66
C LYS A 57 19.81 13.00 -2.53
N GLY A 58 20.45 13.59 -3.56
CA GLY A 58 21.46 12.91 -4.36
C GLY A 58 20.89 11.88 -5.34
N CYS A 59 19.61 12.00 -5.74
CA CYS A 59 18.95 11.06 -6.64
C CYS A 59 19.72 10.90 -7.97
N GLY A 60 20.24 12.01 -8.49
CA GLY A 60 21.03 12.07 -9.71
C GLY A 60 22.37 11.35 -9.68
N GLY A 61 22.88 10.99 -8.49
CA GLY A 61 24.11 10.20 -8.38
C GLY A 61 23.92 8.75 -8.82
N CYS A 62 22.70 8.22 -8.70
CA CYS A 62 22.37 6.86 -9.07
C CYS A 62 21.53 6.76 -10.35
N HIS A 63 20.72 7.78 -10.64
CA HIS A 63 19.77 7.75 -11.74
C HIS A 63 20.15 8.70 -12.87
N THR A 64 19.82 8.28 -14.09
CA THR A 64 19.77 9.17 -15.25
C THR A 64 18.44 9.88 -15.24
N PHE A 65 18.47 11.19 -15.45
CA PHE A 65 17.26 12.01 -15.57
C PHE A 65 17.60 13.28 -16.36
N LYS A 66 17.15 13.36 -17.61
CA LYS A 66 17.48 14.48 -18.51
C LYS A 66 17.01 15.83 -17.97
N PRO A 67 15.81 15.98 -17.37
CA PRO A 67 15.37 17.26 -16.81
C PRO A 67 16.26 17.80 -15.68
N ALA A 68 17.04 16.94 -15.03
CA ALA A 68 18.02 17.34 -14.01
C ALA A 68 19.48 17.34 -14.51
N ALA A 69 19.74 17.03 -15.79
CA ALA A 69 21.07 16.84 -16.37
C ALA A 69 21.93 15.81 -15.59
N THR A 70 21.32 14.68 -15.22
CA THR A 70 21.98 13.61 -14.44
C THR A 70 22.14 12.34 -15.26
N HIS A 71 23.20 11.58 -14.98
CA HIS A 71 23.65 10.45 -15.78
C HIS A 71 24.04 9.23 -14.92
N GLY A 72 23.50 9.12 -13.71
CA GLY A 72 23.73 7.94 -12.87
C GLY A 72 23.19 6.67 -13.55
N THR A 73 23.89 5.56 -13.38
CA THR A 73 23.50 4.25 -13.99
C THR A 73 23.38 3.13 -12.97
N THR A 74 23.61 3.42 -11.69
CA THR A 74 23.43 2.48 -10.58
C THR A 74 21.96 2.08 -10.43
N GLY A 75 21.04 3.02 -10.68
CA GLY A 75 19.60 2.82 -10.72
C GLY A 75 19.02 2.96 -12.13
N PRO A 76 17.74 2.60 -12.32
CA PRO A 76 17.05 2.72 -13.60
C PRO A 76 16.98 4.15 -14.12
N ASP A 77 16.98 4.29 -15.46
CA ASP A 77 16.82 5.57 -16.16
C ASP A 77 15.42 6.15 -15.91
N LEU A 78 15.34 7.27 -15.18
CA LEU A 78 14.07 7.89 -14.79
C LEU A 78 13.34 8.53 -15.96
N ASP A 79 13.98 8.72 -17.12
CA ASP A 79 13.27 9.13 -18.33
C ASP A 79 12.32 8.02 -18.85
N LYS A 80 12.48 6.78 -18.37
CA LYS A 80 11.65 5.61 -18.73
C LYS A 80 10.67 5.21 -17.61
N LEU A 81 10.46 6.11 -16.63
CA LEU A 81 9.65 5.82 -15.44
C LEU A 81 8.22 5.37 -15.77
N SER A 82 7.61 5.93 -16.82
CA SER A 82 6.29 5.51 -17.32
C SER A 82 6.27 4.03 -17.75
N ASP A 83 7.32 3.58 -18.43
CA ASP A 83 7.41 2.22 -18.94
C ASP A 83 7.58 1.21 -17.79
N TYR A 84 8.35 1.58 -16.77
CA TYR A 84 8.50 0.76 -15.57
C TYR A 84 7.19 0.67 -14.79
N ALA A 85 6.48 1.78 -14.62
CA ALA A 85 5.18 1.79 -13.95
C ALA A 85 4.17 0.87 -14.65
N GLN A 86 4.13 0.91 -15.99
CA GLN A 86 3.27 0.01 -16.78
C GLN A 86 3.62 -1.47 -16.61
N LYS A 87 4.92 -1.81 -16.56
CA LYS A 87 5.39 -3.19 -16.37
C LYS A 87 5.15 -3.70 -14.95
N ALA A 88 5.29 -2.82 -13.95
CA ALA A 88 5.11 -3.17 -12.55
C ALA A 88 3.65 -3.51 -12.22
N ASN A 89 2.67 -2.92 -12.93
CA ASN A 89 1.24 -3.08 -12.68
C ASN A 89 0.85 -2.79 -11.20
N MET A 90 1.50 -1.79 -10.59
CA MET A 90 1.37 -1.39 -9.19
C MET A 90 0.59 -0.08 -9.00
N GLY A 91 -0.41 0.16 -9.86
CA GLY A 91 -1.18 1.40 -9.90
C GLY A 91 -0.75 2.33 -11.03
N ASP A 92 -1.11 3.61 -10.93
CA ASP A 92 -0.71 4.62 -11.90
C ASP A 92 0.76 5.06 -11.73
N LEU A 93 1.25 5.88 -12.67
CA LEU A 93 2.62 6.40 -12.66
C LEU A 93 2.98 7.11 -11.36
N GLN A 94 2.07 7.92 -10.81
CA GLN A 94 2.34 8.70 -9.59
C GLN A 94 2.40 7.77 -8.37
N GLN A 95 1.48 6.82 -8.27
CA GLN A 95 1.43 5.79 -7.22
C GLN A 95 2.68 4.92 -7.23
N PHE A 96 3.08 4.44 -8.42
CA PHE A 96 4.32 3.68 -8.60
C PHE A 96 5.55 4.49 -8.17
N THR A 97 5.62 5.76 -8.58
CA THR A 97 6.74 6.65 -8.23
C THR A 97 6.79 6.89 -6.73
N ALA A 98 5.65 7.17 -6.09
CA ALA A 98 5.56 7.39 -4.65
C ALA A 98 5.99 6.14 -3.87
N GLN A 99 5.51 4.97 -4.27
CA GLN A 99 5.86 3.70 -3.63
C GLN A 99 7.36 3.41 -3.78
N SER A 100 7.93 3.63 -4.97
CA SER A 100 9.36 3.41 -5.24
C SER A 100 10.26 4.31 -4.38
N ILE A 101 9.80 5.49 -3.99
CA ILE A 101 10.54 6.41 -3.11
C ILE A 101 10.33 6.04 -1.63
N LYS A 102 9.10 5.70 -1.25
CA LYS A 102 8.70 5.41 0.13
C LYS A 102 9.25 4.06 0.62
N ASP A 103 9.22 3.08 -0.26
CA ASP A 103 9.66 1.71 -0.04
C ASP A 103 10.38 1.19 -1.29
N PRO A 104 11.66 1.56 -1.48
CA PRO A 104 12.43 1.20 -2.67
C PRO A 104 12.63 -0.31 -2.85
N GLY A 105 12.41 -1.11 -1.80
CA GLY A 105 12.46 -2.57 -1.86
C GLY A 105 11.19 -3.23 -2.39
N ALA A 106 10.07 -2.50 -2.47
CA ALA A 106 8.77 -3.06 -2.88
C ALA A 106 8.74 -3.50 -4.35
N TYR A 107 9.49 -2.79 -5.21
CA TYR A 107 9.66 -3.13 -6.61
C TYR A 107 11.09 -2.80 -7.04
N ILE A 108 11.78 -3.80 -7.58
CA ILE A 108 13.12 -3.64 -8.15
C ILE A 108 13.02 -3.88 -9.65
N GLU A 109 13.35 -2.86 -10.43
CA GLU A 109 13.34 -2.97 -11.90
C GLU A 109 14.34 -4.05 -12.37
N HIS A 110 13.97 -4.77 -13.43
CA HIS A 110 14.76 -5.88 -13.92
C HIS A 110 16.18 -5.42 -14.33
N GLY A 111 17.19 -6.15 -13.85
CA GLY A 111 18.59 -5.83 -14.12
C GLY A 111 19.24 -4.87 -13.11
N TYR A 112 18.51 -4.42 -12.09
CA TYR A 112 19.04 -3.56 -11.02
C TYR A 112 19.12 -4.29 -9.67
N SER A 113 19.99 -3.79 -8.79
CA SER A 113 20.11 -4.27 -7.42
C SER A 113 19.27 -3.42 -6.47
N ASN A 114 18.85 -3.99 -5.34
CA ASN A 114 18.16 -3.27 -4.28
C ASN A 114 19.15 -2.39 -3.46
N VAL A 115 19.55 -1.27 -4.05
CA VAL A 115 20.54 -0.33 -3.46
C VAL A 115 20.00 1.09 -3.29
N MET A 116 18.77 1.35 -3.73
CA MET A 116 18.13 2.65 -3.51
C MET A 116 17.80 2.77 -2.01
N PRO A 117 18.35 3.77 -1.31
CA PRO A 117 18.16 3.90 0.13
C PRO A 117 16.75 4.41 0.44
N ASN A 118 16.24 4.10 1.63
CA ASN A 118 15.08 4.79 2.17
C ASN A 118 15.53 6.17 2.69
N PHE A 119 15.01 7.23 2.08
CA PHE A 119 15.40 8.61 2.39
C PHE A 119 14.65 9.21 3.60
N GLY A 120 13.72 8.46 4.22
CA GLY A 120 12.95 8.93 5.38
C GLY A 120 12.08 10.15 5.08
N LEU A 121 11.60 10.27 3.84
CA LEU A 121 10.81 11.42 3.39
C LEU A 121 9.39 11.34 3.93
N ASN A 122 8.83 12.50 4.30
CA ASN A 122 7.41 12.59 4.63
C ASN A 122 6.54 12.65 3.37
N ASP A 123 5.23 12.49 3.53
CA ASP A 123 4.30 12.39 2.40
C ASP A 123 4.29 13.65 1.51
N THR A 124 4.51 14.85 2.06
CA THR A 124 4.63 16.09 1.27
C THR A 124 5.88 16.06 0.39
N GLN A 125 7.03 15.68 0.96
CA GLN A 125 8.28 15.58 0.19
C GLN A 125 8.20 14.51 -0.91
N ILE A 126 7.50 13.40 -0.65
CA ILE A 126 7.24 12.38 -1.66
C ILE A 126 6.34 12.95 -2.77
N ALA A 127 5.26 13.64 -2.42
CA ALA A 127 4.38 14.28 -3.40
C ALA A 127 5.13 15.30 -4.27
N ASP A 128 6.03 16.11 -3.69
CA ASP A 128 6.86 17.06 -4.41
C ASP A 128 7.80 16.37 -5.42
N LEU A 129 8.47 15.29 -4.99
CA LEU A 129 9.32 14.48 -5.87
C LEU A 129 8.52 13.81 -6.98
N VAL A 130 7.36 13.24 -6.67
CA VAL A 130 6.45 12.66 -7.68
C VAL A 130 6.07 13.71 -8.70
N ALA A 131 5.63 14.89 -8.26
CA ALA A 131 5.27 15.99 -9.14
C ALA A 131 6.45 16.43 -10.02
N TYR A 132 7.69 16.31 -9.56
CA TYR A 132 8.88 16.61 -10.37
C TYR A 132 9.24 15.51 -11.37
N LEU A 133 9.11 14.24 -10.98
CA LEU A 133 9.53 13.08 -11.77
C LEU A 133 8.50 12.67 -12.84
N THR A 134 7.22 12.99 -12.65
CA THR A 134 6.13 12.57 -13.55
C THR A 134 5.56 13.73 -14.36
N LYS A 135 6.39 14.75 -14.61
CA LYS A 135 5.98 16.06 -15.11
C LYS A 135 5.99 16.16 -16.63
#